data_AF-A0A930TY49-F1
#
_entry.id   AF-A0A930TY49-F1
#
_cell.length_a   1.000
_cell.length_b   1.000
_cell.length_c   1.000
_cell.angle_alpha   90.00
_cell.angle_beta   90.00
_cell.angle_gamma   90.00
#
_symmetry.space_group_name_H-M   'P 1'
#
loop_
_entity.id
_entity.type
_entity.pdbx_description
1 polymer ?
#
loop_
_entity_poly.entity_id
_entity_poly.type
_entity_poly.pdbx_seq_one_letter_code
_entity_poly.pdbx_strand_id
1 'polypeptide(L)'
;MQIESDSQKKILIFAANPIDTPPLRLDEEVREIESVLRKSKKRDSFSLSHKWAVRPRDLQQAMLEVEPEIVHFCGHGMNEKGLVFENSSGRSQLVDGDALADLFRQFEEKLECVILSGCYSSKQAESIAKHISYVIGMNHQVEDVSAIEFSVGFYGAIGAGRDIQTSYELGCNALKLANIMDPEVPILKRKIDLISFVSENKSKKSKVIRNENIPITGKEVCKTNILSNVKVQTIRNQFRIPLTYLAATYHNLKLKSDGTKQSLFEEHKISVLSKSDFLPIEPMDLTKLDNFLCWADKSNGLSENPDEYCFREEGLFKPAWCDIASILKSNPDSKLYNGFLYRVLEISSQKFLFSPGRYYDFLNTCEYLSYELASAIADNQFIYDVVAEHREQDFCKVANLLLENENLLPMRSLSHPFDFASRCTAFGTCALVVIKRSRKEPQFILNMRSNKLSETPGLKHIIPAGTFQPNFQDDRFHEQEFSFVENIIREFTEELLDDENLRGDSSSTLRFTDMYGERGKAFRREVVEDRNVELLYLGMVIDPINLKPEILTVLMIHEAYLRGICGKRFQESWETQDSTLDYNKFSKLDLQRALNKPLVPTGKAHLWLTLKHFDFLYSRLSQL
;
A
#
# COMPACT_ATOMS: atom_id res chain seq x y z
N MET A 1 33.82 -44.18 -12.61
CA MET A 1 33.15 -42.99 -13.19
C MET A 1 31.96 -43.53 -13.97
N GLN A 2 30.80 -43.62 -13.31
CA GLN A 2 29.55 -43.99 -13.98
C GLN A 2 29.17 -42.81 -14.87
N ILE A 3 28.98 -43.08 -16.16
CA ILE A 3 28.43 -42.15 -17.13
C ILE A 3 26.96 -42.00 -16.75
N GLU A 4 26.57 -40.87 -16.15
CA GLU A 4 25.16 -40.51 -16.02
C GLU A 4 24.56 -40.46 -17.44
N SER A 5 23.50 -41.23 -17.65
CA SER A 5 22.74 -41.20 -18.91
C SER A 5 22.13 -39.81 -19.07
N ASP A 6 22.46 -39.13 -20.16
CA ASP A 6 21.91 -37.82 -20.54
C ASP A 6 20.41 -37.97 -20.83
N SER A 7 19.57 -37.84 -19.79
CA SER A 7 18.12 -37.99 -19.93
C SER A 7 17.55 -36.77 -20.65
N GLN A 8 16.96 -36.99 -21.83
CA GLN A 8 16.31 -35.93 -22.59
C GLN A 8 15.18 -35.28 -21.78
N LYS A 9 15.12 -33.96 -21.77
CA LYS A 9 14.01 -33.19 -21.19
C LYS A 9 12.75 -33.42 -22.02
N LYS A 10 11.73 -33.97 -21.40
CA LYS A 10 10.44 -34.35 -21.97
C LYS A 10 9.46 -33.18 -21.92
N ILE A 11 8.92 -32.87 -23.08
CA ILE A 11 7.89 -31.85 -23.29
C ILE A 11 6.60 -32.57 -23.68
N LEU A 12 5.52 -32.32 -22.95
CA LEU A 12 4.19 -32.86 -23.26
C LEU A 12 3.24 -31.74 -23.67
N ILE A 13 2.72 -31.80 -24.89
CA ILE A 13 1.70 -30.90 -25.39
C ILE A 13 0.32 -31.54 -25.28
N PHE A 14 -0.63 -30.83 -24.68
CA PHE A 14 -2.05 -31.15 -24.70
C PHE A 14 -2.79 -30.19 -25.63
N ALA A 15 -3.44 -30.73 -26.67
CA ALA A 15 -4.26 -29.96 -27.60
C ALA A 15 -5.73 -30.36 -27.48
N ALA A 16 -6.60 -29.40 -27.21
CA ALA A 16 -8.05 -29.60 -27.11
C ALA A 16 -8.83 -28.59 -27.96
N ASN A 17 -9.65 -29.10 -28.89
CA ASN A 17 -10.40 -28.28 -29.85
C ASN A 17 -11.85 -28.82 -29.99
N PRO A 18 -12.71 -28.64 -28.98
CA PRO A 18 -14.05 -29.21 -28.97
C PRO A 18 -14.91 -28.76 -30.16
N ILE A 19 -15.80 -29.62 -30.63
CA ILE A 19 -16.60 -29.38 -31.84
C ILE A 19 -17.59 -28.21 -31.71
N ASP A 20 -17.89 -27.77 -30.49
CA ASP A 20 -18.81 -26.67 -30.20
C ASP A 20 -18.12 -25.34 -29.84
N THR A 21 -16.82 -25.21 -30.12
CA THR A 21 -16.06 -23.96 -30.03
C THR A 21 -15.58 -23.48 -31.41
N PRO A 22 -15.20 -22.19 -31.57
CA PRO A 22 -14.56 -21.72 -32.79
C PRO A 22 -13.25 -22.50 -33.04
N PRO A 23 -13.01 -23.02 -34.26
CA PRO A 23 -11.85 -23.86 -34.53
C PRO A 23 -10.54 -23.07 -34.40
N LEU A 24 -9.59 -23.61 -33.63
CA LEU A 24 -8.22 -23.09 -33.51
C LEU A 24 -7.24 -23.87 -34.38
N ARG A 25 -6.17 -23.22 -34.87
CA ARG A 25 -5.08 -23.87 -35.62
C ARG A 25 -3.99 -24.46 -34.71
N LEU A 26 -4.41 -25.34 -33.78
CA LEU A 26 -3.50 -25.98 -32.81
C LEU A 26 -2.42 -26.85 -33.48
N ASP A 27 -2.72 -27.39 -34.66
CA ASP A 27 -1.79 -28.12 -35.51
C ASP A 27 -0.59 -27.25 -35.94
N GLU A 28 -0.85 -25.98 -36.23
CA GLU A 28 0.18 -25.03 -36.60
C GLU A 28 1.09 -24.69 -35.42
N GLU A 29 0.53 -24.41 -34.24
CA GLU A 29 1.32 -24.15 -33.03
C GLU A 29 2.24 -25.33 -32.70
N VAL A 30 1.70 -26.56 -32.70
CA VAL A 30 2.51 -27.77 -32.43
C VAL A 30 3.59 -27.98 -33.48
N ARG A 31 3.27 -27.77 -34.76
CA ARG A 31 4.24 -27.92 -35.86
C ARG A 31 5.38 -26.90 -35.75
N GLU A 32 5.09 -25.65 -35.40
CA GLU A 32 6.12 -24.63 -35.27
C GLU A 32 7.00 -24.85 -34.02
N ILE A 33 6.44 -25.34 -32.91
CA ILE A 33 7.21 -25.79 -31.74
C ILE A 33 8.18 -26.91 -32.12
N GLU A 34 7.71 -27.92 -32.86
CA GLU A 34 8.55 -29.03 -33.30
C GLU A 34 9.65 -28.56 -34.26
N SER A 35 9.29 -27.67 -35.21
CA SER A 35 10.21 -27.05 -36.18
C SER A 35 11.34 -26.29 -35.50
N VAL A 36 11.03 -25.45 -34.49
CA VAL A 36 12.04 -24.65 -33.80
C VAL A 36 12.95 -25.50 -32.92
N LEU A 37 12.40 -26.50 -32.22
CA LEU A 37 13.20 -27.42 -31.40
C LEU A 37 14.16 -28.24 -32.25
N ARG A 38 13.72 -28.76 -33.42
CA ARG A 38 14.58 -29.51 -34.35
C ARG A 38 15.74 -28.68 -34.90
N LYS A 39 15.53 -27.39 -35.14
CA LYS A 39 16.55 -26.46 -35.65
C LYS A 39 17.50 -25.94 -34.57
N SER A 40 17.20 -26.20 -33.30
CA SER A 40 17.90 -25.62 -32.17
C SER A 40 19.25 -26.29 -31.87
N LYS A 41 20.14 -25.54 -31.22
CA LYS A 41 21.51 -25.99 -30.90
C LYS A 41 21.55 -27.24 -30.02
N LYS A 42 20.61 -27.36 -29.08
CA LYS A 42 20.49 -28.50 -28.15
C LYS A 42 19.30 -29.40 -28.49
N ARG A 43 18.95 -29.56 -29.77
CA ARG A 43 17.80 -30.38 -30.22
C ARG A 43 17.79 -31.80 -29.64
N ASP A 44 18.96 -32.40 -29.46
CA ASP A 44 19.10 -33.80 -29.01
C ASP A 44 18.87 -33.94 -27.49
N SER A 45 18.74 -32.82 -26.75
CA SER A 45 18.45 -32.78 -25.32
C SER A 45 16.96 -32.79 -24.99
N PHE A 46 16.06 -32.83 -25.99
CA PHE A 46 14.62 -32.76 -25.79
C PHE A 46 13.89 -33.93 -26.46
N SER A 47 12.80 -34.38 -25.83
CA SER A 47 11.81 -35.26 -26.46
C SER A 47 10.43 -34.61 -26.40
N LEU A 48 9.76 -34.53 -27.54
CA LEU A 48 8.45 -33.88 -27.66
C LEU A 48 7.36 -34.94 -27.85
N SER A 49 6.35 -34.93 -27.00
CA SER A 49 5.14 -35.74 -27.11
C SER A 49 3.93 -34.83 -27.19
N HIS A 50 2.92 -35.19 -27.97
CA HIS A 50 1.65 -34.45 -28.05
C HIS A 50 0.46 -35.41 -27.92
N LYS A 51 -0.58 -34.97 -27.22
CA LYS A 51 -1.87 -35.66 -27.14
C LYS A 51 -2.94 -34.73 -27.72
N TRP A 52 -3.72 -35.25 -28.65
CA TRP A 52 -4.78 -34.54 -29.37
C TRP A 52 -6.14 -34.93 -28.82
N ALA A 53 -7.15 -34.07 -29.03
CA ALA A 53 -8.53 -34.30 -28.57
C ALA A 53 -8.60 -34.67 -27.09
N VAL A 54 -7.85 -33.94 -26.26
CA VAL A 54 -7.58 -34.31 -24.88
C VAL A 54 -8.85 -34.15 -24.05
N ARG A 55 -9.22 -35.22 -23.33
CA ARG A 55 -10.28 -35.20 -22.33
C ARG A 55 -9.65 -35.15 -20.93
N PRO A 56 -10.38 -34.69 -19.90
CA PRO A 56 -9.82 -34.59 -18.55
C PRO A 56 -9.25 -35.91 -18.00
N ARG A 57 -9.87 -37.05 -18.33
CA ARG A 57 -9.37 -38.39 -17.94
C ARG A 57 -8.04 -38.77 -18.60
N ASP A 58 -7.75 -38.20 -19.77
CA ASP A 58 -6.54 -38.51 -20.52
C ASP A 58 -5.32 -37.75 -19.95
N LEU A 59 -5.55 -36.66 -19.20
CA LEU A 59 -4.50 -35.86 -18.57
C LEU A 59 -3.67 -36.68 -17.58
N GLN A 60 -4.33 -37.35 -16.63
CA GLN A 60 -3.64 -38.15 -15.60
C GLN A 60 -2.81 -39.27 -16.24
N GLN A 61 -3.43 -40.00 -17.16
CA GLN A 61 -2.78 -41.12 -17.85
C GLN A 61 -1.55 -40.64 -18.65
N ALA A 62 -1.68 -39.53 -19.38
CA ALA A 62 -0.57 -38.99 -20.17
C ALA A 62 0.57 -38.47 -19.29
N MET A 63 0.26 -37.83 -18.15
CA MET A 63 1.27 -37.39 -17.18
C MET A 63 2.02 -38.57 -16.57
N LEU A 64 1.33 -39.67 -16.25
CA LEU A 64 1.96 -40.90 -15.74
C LEU A 64 2.81 -41.62 -16.80
N GLU A 65 2.38 -41.64 -18.07
CA GLU A 65 3.11 -42.28 -19.17
C GLU A 65 4.39 -41.53 -19.55
N VAL A 66 4.30 -40.20 -19.63
CA VAL A 66 5.38 -39.37 -20.15
C VAL A 66 6.30 -38.91 -19.03
N GLU A 67 5.76 -38.57 -17.86
CA GLU A 67 6.45 -37.87 -16.77
C GLU A 67 7.23 -36.63 -17.28
N PRO A 68 6.53 -35.61 -17.83
CA PRO A 68 7.19 -34.48 -18.48
C PRO A 68 7.81 -33.48 -17.48
N GLU A 69 8.91 -32.85 -17.87
CA GLU A 69 9.43 -31.66 -17.18
C GLU A 69 8.79 -30.36 -17.68
N ILE A 70 8.24 -30.33 -18.89
CA ILE A 70 7.47 -29.19 -19.42
C ILE A 70 6.13 -29.66 -19.94
N VAL A 71 5.04 -29.04 -19.48
CA VAL A 71 3.69 -29.23 -20.03
C VAL A 71 3.27 -27.97 -20.77
N HIS A 72 2.70 -28.14 -21.96
CA HIS A 72 2.11 -27.06 -22.74
C HIS A 72 0.68 -27.42 -23.11
N PHE A 73 -0.29 -26.64 -22.67
CA PHE A 73 -1.66 -26.73 -23.09
C PHE A 73 -1.93 -25.69 -24.18
N CYS A 74 -2.50 -26.11 -25.31
CA CYS A 74 -3.03 -25.22 -26.34
C CYS A 74 -4.51 -25.53 -26.60
N GLY A 75 -5.35 -24.50 -26.56
CA GLY A 75 -6.80 -24.66 -26.67
C GLY A 75 -7.56 -23.48 -26.09
N HIS A 76 -8.87 -23.66 -25.86
CA HIS A 76 -9.71 -22.59 -25.34
C HIS A 76 -9.59 -22.45 -23.81
N GLY A 77 -9.66 -21.20 -23.35
CA GLY A 77 -9.90 -20.83 -21.95
C GLY A 77 -11.22 -20.08 -21.80
N MET A 78 -11.83 -20.15 -20.61
CA MET A 78 -13.10 -19.47 -20.33
C MET A 78 -13.00 -18.61 -19.05
N ASN A 79 -12.27 -17.49 -19.14
CA ASN A 79 -12.08 -16.53 -18.05
C ASN A 79 -11.71 -17.23 -16.73
N GLU A 80 -12.34 -16.83 -15.63
CA GLU A 80 -12.11 -17.37 -14.29
C GLU A 80 -12.57 -18.84 -14.13
N LYS A 81 -13.30 -19.39 -15.12
CA LYS A 81 -13.98 -20.69 -14.96
C LYS A 81 -13.05 -21.88 -15.23
N GLY A 82 -11.98 -21.72 -16.02
CA GLY A 82 -11.05 -22.81 -16.32
C GLY A 82 -10.63 -22.95 -17.78
N LEU A 83 -9.99 -24.08 -18.09
CA LEU A 83 -9.60 -24.49 -19.44
C LEU A 83 -10.64 -25.45 -20.03
N VAL A 84 -10.81 -25.43 -21.34
CA VAL A 84 -11.80 -26.25 -22.04
C VAL A 84 -11.12 -27.46 -22.67
N PHE A 85 -11.62 -28.64 -22.31
CA PHE A 85 -11.23 -29.95 -22.83
C PHE A 85 -12.38 -30.62 -23.58
N GLU A 86 -12.13 -31.77 -24.19
CA GLU A 86 -13.19 -32.57 -24.78
C GLU A 86 -13.84 -33.52 -23.76
N ASN A 87 -15.12 -33.83 -23.95
CA ASN A 87 -15.77 -34.97 -23.31
C ASN A 87 -15.82 -36.19 -24.24
N SER A 88 -16.50 -37.26 -23.82
CA SER A 88 -16.67 -38.48 -24.63
C SER A 88 -17.40 -38.27 -25.97
N SER A 89 -18.08 -37.14 -26.14
CA SER A 89 -18.81 -36.76 -27.35
C SER A 89 -18.06 -35.72 -28.19
N GLY A 90 -16.81 -35.40 -27.85
CA GLY A 90 -16.00 -34.37 -28.54
C GLY A 90 -16.44 -32.93 -28.27
N ARG A 91 -17.34 -32.72 -27.29
CA ARG A 91 -17.88 -31.40 -26.92
C ARG A 91 -17.14 -30.83 -25.72
N SER A 92 -17.32 -29.53 -25.50
CA SER A 92 -16.66 -28.76 -24.44
C SER A 92 -16.93 -29.33 -23.05
N GLN A 93 -15.87 -29.54 -22.28
CA GLN A 93 -15.87 -29.85 -20.86
C GLN A 93 -14.88 -28.93 -20.16
N LEU A 94 -15.39 -28.15 -19.21
CA LEU A 94 -14.59 -27.22 -18.43
C LEU A 94 -13.84 -27.97 -17.31
N VAL A 95 -12.57 -27.62 -17.10
CA VAL A 95 -11.78 -28.02 -15.94
C VAL A 95 -11.25 -26.77 -15.26
N ASP A 96 -11.57 -26.60 -13.97
CA ASP A 96 -11.14 -25.44 -13.19
C ASP A 96 -9.65 -25.47 -12.86
N GLY A 97 -9.13 -24.33 -12.40
CA GLY A 97 -7.70 -24.16 -12.09
C GLY A 97 -7.23 -24.94 -10.88
N ASP A 98 -8.10 -25.20 -9.90
CA ASP A 98 -7.75 -25.91 -8.68
C ASP A 98 -7.58 -27.41 -8.97
N ALA A 99 -8.45 -28.00 -9.78
CA ALA A 99 -8.34 -29.39 -10.24
C ALA A 99 -7.05 -29.63 -11.06
N LEU A 100 -6.66 -28.65 -11.89
CA LEU A 100 -5.38 -28.71 -12.62
C LEU A 100 -4.18 -28.56 -11.68
N ALA A 101 -4.27 -27.67 -10.69
CA ALA A 101 -3.23 -27.50 -9.68
C ALA A 101 -3.03 -28.78 -8.85
N ASP A 102 -4.12 -29.43 -8.42
CA ASP A 102 -4.09 -30.69 -7.68
C ASP A 102 -3.47 -31.83 -8.50
N LEU A 103 -3.76 -31.88 -9.80
CA LEU A 103 -3.12 -32.82 -10.73
C LEU A 103 -1.62 -32.56 -10.83
N PHE A 104 -1.22 -31.35 -11.22
CA PHE A 104 0.19 -31.04 -11.46
C PHE A 104 1.04 -31.14 -10.20
N ARG A 105 0.45 -30.86 -9.03
CA ARG A 105 1.09 -31.08 -7.73
C ARG A 105 1.61 -32.50 -7.55
N GLN A 106 0.92 -33.53 -8.08
CA GLN A 106 1.39 -34.92 -7.99
C GLN A 106 2.71 -35.16 -8.74
N PHE A 107 3.13 -34.23 -9.59
CA PHE A 107 4.32 -34.32 -10.44
C PHE A 107 5.35 -33.22 -10.14
N GLU A 108 5.20 -32.50 -9.02
CA GLU A 108 6.02 -31.30 -8.72
C GLU A 108 7.53 -31.56 -8.60
N GLU A 109 7.96 -32.81 -8.40
CA GLU A 109 9.37 -33.19 -8.35
C GLU A 109 10.06 -33.16 -9.72
N LYS A 110 9.31 -33.44 -10.81
CA LYS A 110 9.85 -33.50 -12.18
C LYS A 110 9.36 -32.33 -13.04
N LEU A 111 8.10 -31.92 -12.86
CA LEU A 111 7.47 -30.88 -13.65
C LEU A 111 8.04 -29.49 -13.28
N GLU A 112 8.83 -28.91 -14.18
CA GLU A 112 9.50 -27.63 -13.99
C GLU A 112 8.63 -26.47 -14.50
N CYS A 113 7.96 -26.65 -15.64
CA CYS A 113 7.22 -25.58 -16.30
C CYS A 113 5.87 -26.02 -16.86
N VAL A 114 4.83 -25.20 -16.65
CA VAL A 114 3.51 -25.35 -17.30
C VAL A 114 3.20 -24.11 -18.12
N ILE A 115 2.79 -24.28 -19.38
CA ILE A 115 2.38 -23.21 -20.28
C ILE A 115 0.89 -23.40 -20.60
N LEU A 116 0.07 -22.39 -20.34
CA LEU A 116 -1.37 -22.40 -20.59
C LEU A 116 -1.70 -21.44 -21.75
N SER A 117 -1.51 -21.93 -22.98
CA SER A 117 -1.84 -21.24 -24.24
C SER A 117 -3.35 -21.29 -24.49
N GLY A 118 -4.10 -20.55 -23.66
CA GLY A 118 -5.56 -20.41 -23.74
C GLY A 118 -6.01 -19.11 -23.09
N CYS A 119 -7.04 -18.48 -23.65
CA CYS A 119 -7.49 -17.14 -23.24
C CYS A 119 -7.79 -17.04 -21.73
N TYR A 120 -7.31 -15.95 -21.10
CA TYR A 120 -7.57 -15.64 -19.69
C TYR A 120 -7.13 -16.72 -18.68
N SER A 121 -6.06 -17.45 -18.98
CA SER A 121 -5.50 -18.52 -18.13
C SER A 121 -4.67 -18.03 -16.93
N SER A 122 -4.60 -16.72 -16.68
CA SER A 122 -3.80 -16.11 -15.61
C SER A 122 -4.16 -16.59 -14.20
N LYS A 123 -5.45 -16.78 -13.89
CA LYS A 123 -5.91 -17.27 -12.59
C LYS A 123 -5.57 -18.76 -12.36
N GLN A 124 -5.63 -19.56 -13.41
CA GLN A 124 -5.23 -20.96 -13.37
C GLN A 124 -3.71 -21.05 -13.18
N ALA A 125 -2.95 -20.18 -13.84
CA ALA A 125 -1.51 -20.07 -13.64
C ALA A 125 -1.14 -19.76 -12.18
N GLU A 126 -1.89 -18.88 -11.51
CA GLU A 126 -1.70 -18.59 -10.07
C GLU A 126 -1.94 -19.80 -9.17
N SER A 127 -2.94 -20.63 -9.50
CA SER A 127 -3.26 -21.82 -8.72
C SER A 127 -2.20 -22.91 -8.87
N ILE A 128 -1.72 -23.14 -10.09
CA ILE A 128 -0.68 -24.14 -10.40
C ILE A 128 0.69 -23.69 -9.87
N ALA A 129 0.99 -22.39 -9.93
CA ALA A 129 2.27 -21.85 -9.45
C ALA A 129 2.47 -21.99 -7.93
N LYS A 130 1.44 -22.40 -7.17
CA LYS A 130 1.62 -22.85 -5.77
C LYS A 130 2.49 -24.11 -5.66
N HIS A 131 2.56 -24.91 -6.73
CA HIS A 131 3.18 -26.23 -6.75
C HIS A 131 4.27 -26.40 -7.81
N ILE A 132 4.22 -25.65 -8.93
CA ILE A 132 5.16 -25.82 -10.05
C ILE A 132 6.06 -24.60 -10.23
N SER A 133 7.37 -24.84 -10.40
CA SER A 133 8.44 -23.83 -10.42
C SER A 133 8.16 -22.64 -11.34
N TYR A 134 7.62 -22.90 -12.52
CA TYR A 134 7.27 -21.87 -13.50
C TYR A 134 5.92 -22.18 -14.14
N VAL A 135 5.02 -21.19 -14.18
CA VAL A 135 3.73 -21.31 -14.89
C VAL A 135 3.49 -20.08 -15.75
N ILE A 136 3.30 -20.26 -17.04
CA ILE A 136 3.02 -19.19 -18.00
C ILE A 136 1.53 -19.25 -18.35
N GLY A 137 0.79 -18.17 -18.09
CA GLY A 137 -0.61 -18.02 -18.46
C GLY A 137 -0.84 -16.81 -19.35
N MET A 138 -2.07 -16.62 -19.83
CA MET A 138 -2.47 -15.54 -20.71
C MET A 138 -3.47 -14.62 -19.99
N ASN A 139 -3.24 -13.31 -20.00
CA ASN A 139 -4.04 -12.34 -19.25
C ASN A 139 -5.33 -11.90 -19.98
N HIS A 140 -5.33 -11.99 -21.31
CA HIS A 140 -6.43 -11.58 -22.18
C HIS A 140 -6.77 -12.65 -23.23
N GLN A 141 -7.67 -12.31 -24.14
CA GLN A 141 -7.92 -13.11 -25.33
C GLN A 141 -6.66 -13.14 -26.19
N VAL A 142 -6.21 -14.34 -26.55
CA VAL A 142 -5.02 -14.55 -27.39
C VAL A 142 -5.48 -14.93 -28.78
N GLU A 143 -4.98 -14.23 -29.79
CA GLU A 143 -5.13 -14.65 -31.18
C GLU A 143 -4.15 -15.80 -31.49
N ASP A 144 -4.55 -16.76 -32.34
CA ASP A 144 -3.74 -17.92 -32.73
C ASP A 144 -2.30 -17.54 -33.12
N VAL A 145 -2.13 -16.46 -33.88
CA VAL A 145 -0.83 -15.96 -34.34
C VAL A 145 0.06 -15.55 -33.15
N SER A 146 -0.52 -14.95 -32.11
CA SER A 146 0.20 -14.54 -30.90
C SER A 146 0.66 -15.76 -30.09
N ALA A 147 -0.19 -16.79 -29.98
CA ALA A 147 0.16 -18.03 -29.31
C ALA A 147 1.34 -18.73 -30.02
N ILE A 148 1.28 -18.82 -31.35
CA ILE A 148 2.33 -19.42 -32.18
C ILE A 148 3.65 -18.66 -32.04
N GLU A 149 3.65 -17.34 -32.23
CA GLU A 149 4.88 -16.53 -32.18
C GLU A 149 5.56 -16.56 -30.79
N PHE A 150 4.75 -16.51 -29.72
CA PHE A 150 5.28 -16.69 -28.37
C PHE A 150 5.92 -18.06 -28.19
N SER A 151 5.21 -19.12 -28.57
CA SER A 151 5.67 -20.51 -28.49
C SER A 151 6.97 -20.73 -29.27
N VAL A 152 7.10 -20.17 -30.47
CA VAL A 152 8.33 -20.23 -31.28
C VAL A 152 9.49 -19.55 -30.57
N GLY A 153 9.31 -18.33 -30.05
CA GLY A 153 10.35 -17.60 -29.33
C GLY A 153 10.78 -18.32 -28.04
N PHE A 154 9.81 -18.82 -27.26
CA PHE A 154 10.04 -19.55 -26.02
C PHE A 154 10.82 -20.86 -26.28
N TYR A 155 10.33 -21.73 -27.14
CA TYR A 155 10.97 -23.03 -27.39
C TYR A 155 12.27 -22.90 -28.18
N GLY A 156 12.44 -21.86 -29.01
CA GLY A 156 13.73 -21.54 -29.63
C GLY A 156 14.79 -21.16 -28.60
N ALA A 157 14.41 -20.41 -27.57
CA ALA A 157 15.31 -20.07 -26.47
C ALA A 157 15.65 -21.29 -25.59
N ILE A 158 14.65 -22.12 -25.26
CA ILE A 158 14.84 -23.39 -24.55
C ILE A 158 15.80 -24.29 -25.34
N GLY A 159 15.56 -24.46 -26.63
CA GLY A 159 16.41 -25.25 -27.54
C GLY A 159 17.82 -24.68 -27.70
N ALA A 160 18.02 -23.37 -27.50
CA ALA A 160 19.33 -22.74 -27.44
C ALA A 160 20.05 -22.98 -26.09
N GLY A 161 19.37 -23.58 -25.10
CA GLY A 161 19.89 -23.88 -23.78
C GLY A 161 19.74 -22.74 -22.78
N ARG A 162 18.75 -21.86 -22.96
CA ARG A 162 18.38 -20.84 -21.98
C ARG A 162 17.50 -21.43 -20.88
N ASP A 163 17.48 -20.78 -19.73
CA ASP A 163 16.55 -21.12 -18.63
C ASP A 163 15.12 -20.68 -18.94
N ILE A 164 14.15 -21.11 -18.12
CA ILE A 164 12.72 -20.81 -18.33
C ILE A 164 12.46 -19.30 -18.33
N GLN A 165 13.09 -18.54 -17.43
CA GLN A 165 12.90 -17.10 -17.30
C GLN A 165 13.33 -16.37 -18.58
N THR A 166 14.55 -16.62 -19.02
CA THR A 166 15.12 -16.00 -20.23
C THR A 166 14.33 -16.42 -21.46
N SER A 167 13.84 -17.67 -21.48
CA SER A 167 13.03 -18.17 -22.59
C SER A 167 11.66 -17.50 -22.66
N TYR A 168 11.02 -17.24 -21.51
CA TYR A 168 9.81 -16.42 -21.43
C TYR A 168 10.04 -15.00 -21.97
N GLU A 169 11.11 -14.33 -21.55
CA GLU A 169 11.44 -12.97 -22.00
C GLU A 169 11.69 -12.91 -23.52
N LEU A 170 12.34 -13.94 -24.09
CA LEU A 170 12.55 -14.06 -25.53
C LEU A 170 11.27 -14.38 -26.30
N GLY A 171 10.35 -15.16 -25.72
CA GLY A 171 9.00 -15.36 -26.25
C GLY A 171 8.21 -14.04 -26.33
N CYS A 172 8.20 -13.25 -25.25
CA CYS A 172 7.59 -11.91 -25.26
C CYS A 172 8.30 -10.97 -26.25
N ASN A 173 9.62 -11.10 -26.42
CA ASN A 173 10.36 -10.32 -27.41
C ASN A 173 9.98 -10.67 -28.85
N ALA A 174 9.73 -11.95 -29.16
CA ALA A 174 9.29 -12.39 -30.48
C ALA A 174 7.97 -11.70 -30.89
N LEU A 175 7.00 -11.61 -29.97
CA LEU A 175 5.75 -10.87 -30.19
C LEU A 175 6.00 -9.40 -30.54
N LYS A 176 6.91 -8.73 -29.80
CA LYS A 176 7.30 -7.34 -30.05
C LYS A 176 7.93 -7.16 -31.43
N LEU A 177 8.82 -8.07 -31.82
CA LEU A 177 9.48 -8.03 -33.13
C LEU A 177 8.50 -8.27 -34.29
N ALA A 178 7.46 -9.08 -34.07
CA ALA A 178 6.39 -9.32 -35.03
C ALA A 178 5.38 -8.15 -35.13
N ASN A 179 5.58 -7.05 -34.38
CA ASN A 179 4.62 -5.94 -34.25
C ASN A 179 3.21 -6.39 -33.81
N ILE A 180 3.12 -7.47 -33.06
CA ILE A 180 1.87 -7.94 -32.48
C ILE A 180 1.59 -7.06 -31.26
N MET A 181 0.56 -6.22 -31.36
CA MET A 181 0.07 -5.41 -30.25
C MET A 181 -0.54 -6.34 -29.21
N ASP A 182 0.27 -6.78 -28.23
CA ASP A 182 -0.06 -6.94 -26.81
C ASP A 182 0.96 -7.89 -26.11
N PRO A 183 2.25 -7.50 -25.96
CA PRO A 183 3.27 -8.32 -25.30
C PRO A 183 3.06 -8.49 -23.78
N GLU A 184 2.01 -7.87 -23.21
CA GLU A 184 1.56 -8.07 -21.83
C GLU A 184 0.58 -9.24 -21.69
N VAL A 185 0.28 -9.95 -22.80
CA VAL A 185 -0.62 -11.12 -22.81
C VAL A 185 -0.03 -12.33 -22.07
N PRO A 186 1.18 -12.83 -22.37
CA PRO A 186 1.77 -13.90 -21.56
C PRO A 186 2.26 -13.32 -20.23
N ILE A 187 1.95 -14.00 -19.14
CA ILE A 187 2.42 -13.69 -17.79
C ILE A 187 3.11 -14.90 -17.19
N LEU A 188 4.28 -14.68 -16.58
CA LEU A 188 5.01 -15.73 -15.87
C LEU A 188 4.76 -15.65 -14.36
N LYS A 189 4.30 -16.76 -13.78
CA LYS A 189 4.17 -17.00 -12.34
C LYS A 189 5.24 -18.02 -11.91
N ARG A 190 5.76 -17.90 -10.69
CA ARG A 190 6.82 -18.79 -10.17
C ARG A 190 6.36 -19.48 -8.88
N LYS A 191 6.84 -20.71 -8.64
CA LYS A 191 6.74 -21.35 -7.33
C LYS A 191 7.54 -20.57 -6.32
N ILE A 192 6.86 -20.20 -5.25
CA ILE A 192 7.47 -19.52 -4.13
C ILE A 192 7.90 -20.62 -3.15
N ASP A 193 9.14 -21.11 -3.29
CA ASP A 193 9.72 -22.05 -2.32
C ASP A 193 10.26 -21.29 -1.09
N LEU A 194 9.45 -21.26 -0.03
CA LEU A 194 9.79 -20.66 1.26
C LEU A 194 10.92 -21.42 2.01
N ILE A 195 11.21 -22.67 1.64
CA ILE A 195 12.19 -23.53 2.32
C ILE A 195 13.63 -23.18 1.92
N SER A 196 13.89 -22.89 0.64
CA SER A 196 15.21 -22.47 0.15
C SER A 196 15.66 -21.16 0.83
N PHE A 197 14.71 -20.25 1.06
CA PHE A 197 14.88 -19.00 1.82
C PHE A 197 15.31 -19.22 3.28
N VAL A 198 14.74 -20.20 3.99
CA VAL A 198 15.14 -20.52 5.37
C VAL A 198 16.51 -21.20 5.43
N SER A 199 16.83 -22.06 4.46
CA SER A 199 18.14 -22.74 4.40
C SER A 199 19.30 -21.81 4.03
N GLU A 200 19.12 -20.87 3.09
CA GLU A 200 20.14 -19.88 2.72
C GLU A 200 20.45 -18.92 3.87
N ASN A 201 19.43 -18.52 4.65
CA ASN A 201 19.60 -17.67 5.82
C ASN A 201 20.11 -18.41 7.07
N LYS A 202 19.87 -19.73 7.18
CA LYS A 202 20.55 -20.57 8.19
C LYS A 202 22.04 -20.75 7.88
N SER A 203 22.45 -20.83 6.61
CA SER A 203 23.87 -20.99 6.25
C SER A 203 24.72 -19.74 6.57
N LYS A 204 24.11 -18.55 6.51
CA LYS A 204 24.73 -17.28 6.95
C LYS A 204 24.89 -17.14 8.47
N LYS A 205 24.22 -17.97 9.30
CA LYS A 205 24.40 -17.96 10.77
C LYS A 205 25.75 -18.55 11.24
N SER A 206 26.47 -19.28 10.38
CA SER A 206 27.65 -20.09 10.79
C SER A 206 29.03 -19.42 10.61
N LYS A 207 29.11 -18.16 10.18
CA LYS A 207 30.39 -17.41 10.09
C LYS A 207 30.45 -16.18 10.99
N VAL A 208 29.93 -16.28 12.21
CA VAL A 208 30.31 -15.37 13.29
C VAL A 208 31.29 -16.12 14.19
N ILE A 209 32.56 -15.76 14.07
CA ILE A 209 33.65 -16.22 14.93
C ILE A 209 33.29 -15.84 16.37
N ARG A 210 33.03 -16.83 17.24
CA ARG A 210 32.97 -16.64 18.68
C ARG A 210 34.38 -16.33 19.18
N ASN A 211 34.66 -15.06 19.45
CA ASN A 211 35.73 -14.68 20.36
C ASN A 211 35.08 -14.11 21.61
N GLU A 212 35.17 -14.87 22.69
CA GLU A 212 34.85 -14.43 24.04
C GLU A 212 35.91 -13.42 24.49
N ASN A 213 35.48 -12.30 25.09
CA ASN A 213 36.27 -11.14 25.56
C ASN A 213 36.47 -9.95 24.60
N ILE A 214 35.37 -9.37 24.11
CA ILE A 214 35.36 -7.98 23.60
C ILE A 214 34.16 -7.23 24.24
N PRO A 215 34.34 -6.01 24.77
CA PRO A 215 33.23 -5.22 25.33
C PRO A 215 32.21 -4.95 24.23
N ILE A 216 30.93 -5.16 24.53
CA ILE A 216 29.79 -4.94 23.63
C ILE A 216 29.72 -3.43 23.31
N THR A 217 30.44 -3.03 22.27
CA THR A 217 30.31 -1.75 21.59
C THR A 217 29.92 -2.10 20.15
N GLY A 218 28.61 -2.10 19.91
CA GLY A 218 28.04 -2.39 18.59
C GLY A 218 28.45 -1.32 17.58
N LYS A 219 29.52 -1.62 16.83
CA LYS A 219 29.93 -0.91 15.61
C LYS A 219 29.68 -1.83 14.41
N GLU A 220 29.24 -1.21 13.31
CA GLU A 220 29.24 -1.71 11.93
C GLU A 220 28.04 -2.57 11.45
N VAL A 221 26.84 -1.98 11.40
CA VAL A 221 26.02 -1.99 10.17
C VAL A 221 25.26 -0.66 10.07
N CYS A 222 25.93 0.37 9.55
CA CYS A 222 25.30 1.66 9.25
C CYS A 222 24.61 1.54 7.87
N LYS A 223 23.28 1.45 7.79
CA LYS A 223 22.53 1.52 6.51
C LYS A 223 22.31 2.98 6.06
N THR A 224 23.38 3.76 5.96
CA THR A 224 23.40 5.16 5.50
C THR A 224 22.99 5.36 4.03
N ASN A 225 22.62 4.30 3.29
CA ASN A 225 22.25 4.35 1.86
C ASN A 225 20.77 4.07 1.55
N ILE A 226 19.88 3.88 2.54
CA ILE A 226 18.46 3.60 2.25
C ILE A 226 17.80 4.77 1.49
N LEU A 227 18.14 6.00 1.86
CA LEU A 227 17.54 7.20 1.29
C LEU A 227 18.16 7.59 -0.06
N SER A 228 19.43 7.30 -0.32
CA SER A 228 20.04 7.48 -1.65
C SER A 228 19.64 6.38 -2.64
N ASN A 229 19.05 5.29 -2.15
CA ASN A 229 18.58 4.20 -2.98
C ASN A 229 17.29 4.59 -3.71
N VAL A 230 17.45 4.94 -4.99
CA VAL A 230 16.34 5.28 -5.91
C VAL A 230 15.24 4.22 -5.90
N LYS A 231 15.60 2.93 -5.77
CA LYS A 231 14.62 1.83 -5.70
C LYS A 231 13.75 1.94 -4.45
N VAL A 232 14.33 2.25 -3.28
CA VAL A 232 13.59 2.40 -2.03
C VAL A 232 12.65 3.61 -2.09
N GLN A 233 13.15 4.76 -2.55
CA GLN A 233 12.31 5.95 -2.72
C GLN A 233 11.14 5.70 -3.68
N THR A 234 11.42 5.03 -4.80
CA THR A 234 10.40 4.64 -5.79
C THR A 234 9.38 3.71 -5.16
N ILE A 235 9.80 2.67 -4.44
CA ILE A 235 8.90 1.72 -3.77
C ILE A 235 8.01 2.44 -2.75
N ARG A 236 8.60 3.28 -1.90
CA ARG A 236 7.88 4.04 -0.88
C ARG A 236 6.75 4.88 -1.50
N ASN A 237 7.04 5.55 -2.60
CA ASN A 237 6.11 6.48 -3.24
C ASN A 237 5.09 5.75 -4.12
N GLN A 238 5.53 4.79 -4.96
CA GLN A 238 4.68 4.07 -5.90
C GLN A 238 3.75 3.08 -5.20
N PHE A 239 4.22 2.42 -4.13
CA PHE A 239 3.49 1.34 -3.48
C PHE A 239 2.93 1.73 -2.11
N ARG A 240 2.81 3.02 -1.79
CA ARG A 240 2.36 3.50 -0.46
C ARG A 240 1.08 2.83 0.04
N ILE A 241 0.08 2.64 -0.83
CA ILE A 241 -1.15 1.91 -0.48
C ILE A 241 -0.82 0.46 -0.11
N PRO A 242 -0.27 -0.39 -1.00
CA PRO A 242 0.18 -1.75 -0.66
C PRO A 242 1.03 -1.85 0.62
N LEU A 243 1.97 -0.92 0.82
CA LEU A 243 2.79 -0.86 2.03
C LEU A 243 1.95 -0.71 3.29
N THR A 244 0.86 0.05 3.22
CA THR A 244 -0.01 0.27 4.37
C THR A 244 -0.80 -0.99 4.72
N TYR A 245 -1.26 -1.74 3.71
CA TYR A 245 -1.90 -3.03 3.93
C TYR A 245 -0.95 -4.04 4.58
N LEU A 246 0.29 -4.10 4.10
CA LEU A 246 1.32 -4.96 4.69
C LEU A 246 1.63 -4.55 6.14
N ALA A 247 1.83 -3.26 6.40
CA ALA A 247 2.11 -2.74 7.73
C ALA A 247 0.94 -2.97 8.71
N ALA A 248 -0.30 -2.73 8.27
CA ALA A 248 -1.49 -3.04 9.07
C ALA A 248 -1.56 -4.53 9.42
N THR A 249 -1.32 -5.40 8.44
CA THR A 249 -1.31 -6.86 8.64
C THR A 249 -0.24 -7.27 9.65
N TYR A 250 0.98 -6.73 9.52
CA TYR A 250 2.08 -6.95 10.46
C TYR A 250 1.71 -6.54 11.88
N HIS A 251 1.20 -5.32 12.08
CA HIS A 251 0.81 -4.83 13.39
C HIS A 251 -0.36 -5.63 13.98
N ASN A 252 -1.36 -6.00 13.18
CA ASN A 252 -2.50 -6.81 13.64
C ASN A 252 -2.06 -8.19 14.12
N LEU A 253 -1.12 -8.84 13.40
CA LEU A 253 -0.57 -10.13 13.84
C LEU A 253 0.20 -10.00 15.15
N LYS A 254 1.02 -8.94 15.31
CA LYS A 254 1.75 -8.64 16.55
C LYS A 254 0.80 -8.31 17.72
N LEU A 255 -0.29 -7.58 17.48
CA LEU A 255 -1.27 -7.27 18.51
C LEU A 255 -2.07 -8.51 18.95
N LYS A 256 -2.38 -9.41 18.02
CA LYS A 256 -3.04 -10.69 18.31
C LYS A 256 -2.20 -11.59 19.21
N SER A 257 -0.86 -11.62 19.04
CA SER A 257 0.03 -12.39 19.93
C SER A 257 0.07 -11.83 21.36
N ASP A 258 -0.15 -10.53 21.53
CA ASP A 258 -0.07 -9.84 22.82
C ASP A 258 -1.42 -9.82 23.57
N GLY A 259 -2.48 -10.41 23.02
CA GLY A 259 -3.81 -10.48 23.62
C GLY A 259 -4.62 -9.18 23.56
N THR A 260 -4.13 -8.15 22.85
CA THR A 260 -4.82 -6.88 22.65
C THR A 260 -5.99 -7.05 21.67
N LYS A 261 -7.19 -6.58 22.05
CA LYS A 261 -8.39 -6.65 21.19
C LYS A 261 -8.15 -5.95 19.83
N GLN A 262 -8.62 -6.63 18.79
CA GLN A 262 -8.42 -6.41 17.36
C GLN A 262 -8.72 -4.97 16.88
N SER A 263 -8.09 -4.54 15.77
CA SER A 263 -8.42 -3.28 15.09
C SER A 263 -9.84 -3.34 14.52
N LEU A 264 -10.72 -2.42 14.94
CA LEU A 264 -12.16 -2.37 14.55
C LEU A 264 -12.41 -2.18 13.04
N PHE A 265 -11.37 -1.86 12.27
CA PHE A 265 -11.45 -1.61 10.84
C PHE A 265 -11.09 -2.84 9.98
N GLU A 266 -10.57 -3.93 10.60
CA GLU A 266 -10.17 -5.16 9.90
C GLU A 266 -11.36 -5.82 9.19
N GLU A 267 -12.53 -5.86 9.85
CA GLU A 267 -13.78 -6.41 9.29
C GLU A 267 -14.26 -5.66 8.03
N HIS A 268 -13.81 -4.42 7.85
CA HIS A 268 -14.21 -3.55 6.75
C HIS A 268 -13.12 -3.38 5.70
N LYS A 269 -12.04 -4.18 5.78
CA LYS A 269 -10.87 -4.13 4.87
C LYS A 269 -10.22 -2.73 4.80
N ILE A 270 -10.25 -1.98 5.90
CA ILE A 270 -9.61 -0.67 6.00
C ILE A 270 -8.32 -0.82 6.83
N SER A 271 -7.19 -0.58 6.18
CA SER A 271 -5.85 -0.79 6.74
C SER A 271 -5.40 0.38 7.60
N VAL A 272 -5.99 0.52 8.79
CA VAL A 272 -5.58 1.46 9.85
C VAL A 272 -5.55 0.74 11.20
N LEU A 273 -4.83 1.31 12.17
CA LEU A 273 -4.89 0.85 13.56
C LEU A 273 -5.82 1.76 14.37
N SER A 274 -6.63 1.18 15.24
CA SER A 274 -7.51 1.91 16.17
C SER A 274 -7.84 1.04 17.38
N LYS A 275 -8.44 1.66 18.41
CA LYS A 275 -8.94 1.00 19.61
C LYS A 275 -10.40 1.40 19.84
N SER A 276 -11.12 0.62 20.63
CA SER A 276 -12.52 0.93 20.97
C SER A 276 -12.70 2.25 21.72
N ASP A 277 -11.73 2.63 22.56
CA ASP A 277 -11.77 3.90 23.30
C ASP A 277 -11.48 5.13 22.42
N PHE A 278 -10.99 4.92 21.20
CA PHE A 278 -10.79 5.98 20.21
C PHE A 278 -12.04 6.27 19.37
N LEU A 279 -13.05 5.40 19.40
CA LEU A 279 -14.25 5.56 18.58
C LEU A 279 -15.45 5.83 19.49
N PRO A 280 -15.98 7.06 19.50
CA PRO A 280 -17.19 7.34 20.26
C PRO A 280 -18.39 6.58 19.66
N ILE A 281 -19.40 6.31 20.48
CA ILE A 281 -20.63 5.62 20.03
C ILE A 281 -21.38 6.49 19.01
N GLU A 282 -21.42 7.80 19.24
CA GLU A 282 -21.97 8.82 18.36
C GLU A 282 -20.97 9.98 18.20
N PRO A 283 -21.01 10.73 17.08
CA PRO A 283 -20.13 11.88 16.90
C PRO A 283 -20.30 12.91 18.02
N MET A 284 -19.20 13.46 18.50
CA MET A 284 -19.17 14.41 19.62
C MET A 284 -18.76 15.80 19.14
N ASP A 285 -19.28 16.86 19.77
CA ASP A 285 -18.77 18.22 19.56
C ASP A 285 -17.26 18.27 19.90
N LEU A 286 -16.44 18.71 18.94
CA LEU A 286 -14.99 18.73 19.08
C LEU A 286 -14.53 19.64 20.24
N THR A 287 -15.27 20.71 20.55
CA THR A 287 -14.93 21.60 21.67
C THR A 287 -14.97 20.89 23.02
N LYS A 288 -15.73 19.79 23.14
CA LYS A 288 -15.73 18.97 24.35
C LYS A 288 -14.44 18.16 24.49
N LEU A 289 -13.80 17.82 23.38
CA LEU A 289 -12.56 17.06 23.35
C LEU A 289 -11.36 17.93 23.75
N ASP A 290 -11.38 19.22 23.44
CA ASP A 290 -10.35 20.17 23.87
C ASP A 290 -10.20 20.21 25.41
N ASN A 291 -11.27 19.94 26.18
CA ASN A 291 -11.20 19.82 27.64
C ASN A 291 -10.36 18.63 28.13
N PHE A 292 -10.03 17.68 27.26
CA PHE A 292 -9.18 16.53 27.57
C PHE A 292 -7.74 16.70 27.11
N LEU A 293 -7.41 17.85 26.49
CA LEU A 293 -6.04 18.21 26.18
C LEU A 293 -5.27 18.46 27.47
N CYS A 294 -4.20 17.72 27.65
CA CYS A 294 -3.33 17.80 28.81
C CYS A 294 -1.91 18.13 28.33
N TRP A 295 -1.29 19.09 28.99
CA TRP A 295 0.12 19.38 28.82
C TRP A 295 0.91 18.72 29.93
N ALA A 296 1.97 17.97 29.58
CA ALA A 296 2.88 17.42 30.59
C ALA A 296 3.64 18.57 31.28
N ASP A 297 3.57 18.60 32.61
CA ASP A 297 3.91 19.77 33.42
C ASP A 297 5.37 20.22 33.25
N LYS A 298 5.55 21.54 33.20
CA LYS A 298 6.82 22.25 33.00
C LYS A 298 7.62 22.24 34.31
N SER A 299 8.60 21.36 34.45
CA SER A 299 9.78 21.74 35.23
C SER A 299 10.73 22.66 34.47
N ASN A 300 10.34 23.20 33.29
CA ASN A 300 10.83 24.42 32.64
C ASN A 300 9.96 24.75 31.41
N GLY A 301 9.49 26.00 31.27
CA GLY A 301 8.72 26.48 30.09
C GLY A 301 9.41 26.26 28.75
N LEU A 302 8.72 26.48 27.62
CA LEU A 302 9.31 26.37 26.27
C LEU A 302 10.54 27.28 26.17
N SER A 303 11.72 26.75 26.46
CA SER A 303 13.04 27.32 26.25
C SER A 303 13.15 27.85 24.83
N GLU A 304 13.63 29.08 24.73
CA GLU A 304 13.96 29.72 23.46
C GLU A 304 15.12 28.99 22.75
N ASN A 305 15.84 28.09 23.46
CA ASN A 305 16.92 27.29 22.91
C ASN A 305 16.39 25.97 22.29
N PRO A 306 16.41 25.82 20.96
CA PRO A 306 15.84 24.66 20.27
C PRO A 306 16.48 23.32 20.64
N ASP A 307 17.73 23.35 21.10
CA ASP A 307 18.54 22.17 21.42
C ASP A 307 18.27 21.60 22.82
N GLU A 308 17.59 22.35 23.70
CA GLU A 308 17.20 21.90 25.04
C GLU A 308 15.96 21.00 25.04
N TYR A 309 15.17 21.03 23.95
CA TYR A 309 14.03 20.13 23.72
C TYR A 309 14.38 18.83 23.02
N CYS A 310 15.63 18.67 22.59
CA CYS A 310 16.12 17.37 22.14
C CYS A 310 16.00 16.42 23.34
N PHE A 311 14.99 15.56 23.32
CA PHE A 311 14.79 14.54 24.35
C PHE A 311 16.11 13.78 24.57
N ARG A 312 16.72 14.02 25.73
CA ARG A 312 17.92 13.35 26.25
C ARG A 312 17.55 12.63 27.57
N GLU A 313 16.42 11.93 27.61
CA GLU A 313 16.26 10.95 28.67
C GLU A 313 17.13 9.73 28.35
N GLU A 314 18.01 9.39 29.30
CA GLU A 314 18.74 8.12 29.38
C GLU A 314 17.71 6.98 29.46
N GLY A 315 17.15 6.56 28.32
CA GLY A 315 16.14 5.50 28.29
C GLY A 315 15.22 5.51 27.07
N LEU A 316 15.16 6.62 26.32
CA LEU A 316 14.37 6.69 25.08
C LEU A 316 15.20 6.39 23.84
N PHE A 317 14.56 5.71 22.89
CA PHE A 317 15.15 5.26 21.64
C PHE A 317 15.56 6.46 20.78
N LYS A 318 16.80 6.93 20.94
CA LYS A 318 17.51 7.56 19.83
C LYS A 318 17.94 6.41 18.93
N PRO A 319 17.44 6.29 17.68
CA PRO A 319 18.22 5.55 16.72
C PRO A 319 19.54 6.32 16.65
N ALA A 320 20.62 5.79 17.21
CA ALA A 320 21.95 6.39 17.11
C ALA A 320 22.48 6.42 15.65
N TRP A 321 21.59 6.33 14.66
CA TRP A 321 21.88 5.68 13.39
C TRP A 321 21.15 6.27 12.16
N CYS A 322 20.19 7.20 12.25
CA CYS A 322 19.57 7.82 11.05
C CYS A 322 19.01 9.24 11.29
N ASP A 323 19.58 10.23 10.59
CA ASP A 323 19.05 11.60 10.49
C ASP A 323 18.43 11.81 9.11
N ILE A 324 17.25 11.21 8.90
CA ILE A 324 16.51 11.35 7.66
C ILE A 324 16.10 12.80 7.42
N ALA A 325 15.82 13.54 8.50
CA ALA A 325 15.45 14.94 8.40
C ALA A 325 16.57 15.78 7.74
N SER A 326 17.83 15.61 8.13
CA SER A 326 18.96 16.29 7.48
C SER A 326 19.13 15.88 6.01
N ILE A 327 18.90 14.61 5.68
CA ILE A 327 18.97 14.12 4.30
C ILE A 327 17.85 14.73 3.45
N LEU A 328 16.60 14.73 3.92
CA LEU A 328 15.48 15.33 3.21
C LEU A 328 15.63 16.86 3.09
N LYS A 329 16.26 17.51 4.07
CA LYS A 329 16.60 18.93 4.01
C LYS A 329 17.68 19.24 2.97
N SER A 330 18.60 18.29 2.70
CA SER A 330 19.67 18.49 1.72
C SER A 330 19.19 18.55 0.26
N ASN A 331 17.95 18.15 -0.02
CA ASN A 331 17.35 18.31 -1.34
C ASN A 331 17.10 19.82 -1.63
N PRO A 332 17.62 20.36 -2.75
CA PRO A 332 17.49 21.79 -3.09
C PRO A 332 16.05 22.30 -3.16
N ASP A 333 15.09 21.44 -3.48
CA ASP A 333 13.66 21.79 -3.59
C ASP A 333 12.89 21.64 -2.26
N SER A 334 13.57 21.25 -1.17
CA SER A 334 12.96 20.96 0.12
C SER A 334 12.54 22.24 0.84
N LYS A 335 11.25 22.33 1.19
CA LYS A 335 10.70 23.37 2.08
C LYS A 335 10.63 22.94 3.55
N LEU A 336 11.34 21.88 3.92
CA LEU A 336 11.31 21.34 5.28
C LEU A 336 12.05 22.26 6.23
N TYR A 337 11.41 22.53 7.37
CA TYR A 337 12.00 23.25 8.50
C TYR A 337 11.76 22.49 9.79
N ASN A 338 12.67 22.64 10.75
CA ASN A 338 12.56 21.95 12.04
C ASN A 338 11.65 22.72 13.01
N GLY A 339 10.35 22.73 12.71
CA GLY A 339 9.32 23.37 13.51
C GLY A 339 9.07 22.68 14.86
N PHE A 340 8.42 23.40 15.77
CA PHE A 340 7.83 22.81 16.97
C PHE A 340 6.61 21.97 16.59
N LEU A 341 6.33 20.93 17.37
CA LEU A 341 5.10 20.17 17.32
C LEU A 341 4.62 19.82 18.73
N TYR A 342 3.33 19.50 18.85
CA TYR A 342 2.78 18.90 20.06
C TYR A 342 2.98 17.38 19.97
N ARG A 343 4.00 16.88 20.67
CA ARG A 343 4.34 15.45 20.69
C ARG A 343 3.35 14.71 21.57
N VAL A 344 2.86 13.58 21.08
CA VAL A 344 1.96 12.70 21.83
C VAL A 344 2.75 11.86 22.83
N LEU A 345 2.31 11.83 24.09
CA LEU A 345 2.79 10.90 25.12
C LEU A 345 1.77 9.81 25.42
N GLU A 346 0.49 10.17 25.54
CA GLU A 346 -0.58 9.27 25.93
C GLU A 346 -1.90 9.69 25.27
N ILE A 347 -2.69 8.71 24.83
CA ILE A 347 -4.06 8.96 24.36
C ILE A 347 -4.99 7.92 24.96
N SER A 348 -6.11 8.39 25.51
CA SER A 348 -7.25 7.59 25.96
C SER A 348 -8.56 8.35 25.69
N SER A 349 -9.71 7.71 25.95
CA SER A 349 -11.03 8.31 25.76
C SER A 349 -11.26 9.67 26.45
N GLN A 350 -10.51 10.02 27.49
CA GLN A 350 -10.70 11.25 28.28
C GLN A 350 -9.38 11.99 28.56
N LYS A 351 -8.32 11.67 27.82
CA LYS A 351 -7.01 12.30 28.02
C LYS A 351 -6.17 12.23 26.76
N PHE A 352 -5.70 13.38 26.31
CA PHE A 352 -4.67 13.52 25.29
C PHE A 352 -3.48 14.24 25.92
N LEU A 353 -2.45 13.49 26.30
CA LEU A 353 -1.26 14.06 26.95
C LEU A 353 -0.20 14.38 25.91
N PHE A 354 0.23 15.64 25.89
CA PHE A 354 1.26 16.14 24.99
C PHE A 354 2.47 16.69 25.74
N SER A 355 3.59 16.74 25.03
CA SER A 355 4.81 17.45 25.40
C SER A 355 5.33 18.27 24.22
N PRO A 356 6.33 19.14 24.43
CA PRO A 356 7.09 19.70 23.32
C PRO A 356 7.74 18.59 22.47
N GLY A 357 7.83 18.83 21.17
CA GLY A 357 8.63 18.03 20.26
C GLY A 357 9.08 18.84 19.04
N ARG A 358 9.89 18.21 18.19
CA ARG A 358 10.39 18.79 16.95
C ARG A 358 9.98 17.97 15.75
N TYR A 359 9.69 18.64 14.64
CA TYR A 359 9.29 17.98 13.40
C TYR A 359 10.37 17.02 12.87
N TYR A 360 11.65 17.35 13.04
CA TYR A 360 12.73 16.46 12.59
C TYR A 360 12.83 15.20 13.45
N ASP A 361 12.52 15.28 14.74
CA ASP A 361 12.46 14.11 15.61
C ASP A 361 11.29 13.19 15.20
N PHE A 362 10.16 13.76 14.79
CA PHE A 362 9.06 12.98 14.20
C PHE A 362 9.51 12.27 12.91
N LEU A 363 10.18 12.97 12.00
CA LEU A 363 10.70 12.33 10.79
C LEU A 363 11.66 11.18 11.13
N ASN A 364 12.57 11.41 12.08
CA ASN A 364 13.60 10.46 12.47
C ASN A 364 13.08 9.26 13.28
N THR A 365 11.91 9.36 13.92
CA THR A 365 11.36 8.28 14.78
C THR A 365 10.10 7.62 14.22
N CYS A 366 9.34 8.31 13.38
CA CYS A 366 8.04 7.85 12.85
C CYS A 366 8.08 7.71 11.33
N GLU A 367 8.44 8.76 10.59
CA GLU A 367 8.45 8.67 9.12
C GLU A 367 9.54 7.72 8.59
N TYR A 368 10.64 7.58 9.34
CA TYR A 368 11.71 6.62 9.07
C TYR A 368 11.20 5.19 8.89
N LEU A 369 10.16 4.80 9.63
CA LEU A 369 9.54 3.46 9.55
C LEU A 369 9.03 3.14 8.14
N SER A 370 8.59 4.16 7.39
CA SER A 370 8.19 4.00 5.99
C SER A 370 9.33 3.62 5.06
N TYR A 371 10.53 4.14 5.31
CA TYR A 371 11.73 3.86 4.53
C TYR A 371 12.33 2.51 4.91
N GLU A 372 12.26 2.13 6.18
CA GLU A 372 12.65 0.79 6.62
C GLU A 372 11.80 -0.28 5.95
N LEU A 373 10.47 -0.11 5.99
CA LEU A 373 9.55 -1.04 5.35
C LEU A 373 9.83 -1.12 3.84
N ALA A 374 9.97 0.02 3.17
CA ALA A 374 10.31 0.06 1.75
C ALA A 374 11.67 -0.59 1.45
N SER A 375 12.67 -0.43 2.32
CA SER A 375 13.99 -1.07 2.18
C SER A 375 13.89 -2.59 2.32
N ALA A 376 13.16 -3.09 3.31
CA ALA A 376 12.96 -4.52 3.52
C ALA A 376 12.35 -5.21 2.28
N ILE A 377 11.51 -4.46 1.57
CA ILE A 377 10.85 -4.89 0.34
C ILE A 377 11.79 -4.77 -0.85
N ALA A 378 12.54 -3.66 -0.95
CA ALA A 378 13.48 -3.41 -2.04
C ALA A 378 14.57 -4.49 -2.14
N ASP A 379 15.02 -4.97 -0.99
CA ASP A 379 16.08 -5.97 -0.83
C ASP A 379 15.57 -7.41 -1.09
N ASN A 380 14.27 -7.61 -1.31
CA ASN A 380 13.65 -8.92 -1.48
C ASN A 380 12.65 -8.95 -2.64
N GLN A 381 13.03 -9.61 -3.74
CA GLN A 381 12.21 -9.68 -4.95
C GLN A 381 10.83 -10.31 -4.71
N PHE A 382 10.73 -11.34 -3.86
CA PHE A 382 9.44 -11.96 -3.55
C PHE A 382 8.50 -10.98 -2.84
N ILE A 383 9.00 -10.28 -1.82
CA ILE A 383 8.20 -9.29 -1.09
C ILE A 383 7.83 -8.14 -2.03
N TYR A 384 8.76 -7.70 -2.88
CA TYR A 384 8.50 -6.70 -3.91
C TYR A 384 7.36 -7.13 -4.84
N ASP A 385 7.37 -8.36 -5.36
CA ASP A 385 6.33 -8.83 -6.28
C ASP A 385 4.96 -8.88 -5.60
N VAL A 386 4.88 -9.34 -4.35
CA VAL A 386 3.62 -9.34 -3.57
C VAL A 386 3.08 -7.92 -3.39
N VAL A 387 3.95 -6.95 -3.09
CA VAL A 387 3.61 -5.54 -2.88
C VAL A 387 3.24 -4.85 -4.19
N ALA A 388 4.00 -5.11 -5.26
CA ALA A 388 3.83 -4.50 -6.57
C ALA A 388 2.57 -4.99 -7.28
N GLU A 389 2.27 -6.29 -7.18
CA GLU A 389 1.06 -6.89 -7.73
C GLU A 389 -0.15 -6.79 -6.77
N HIS A 390 0.04 -6.19 -5.59
CA HIS A 390 -0.99 -6.02 -4.56
C HIS A 390 -1.73 -7.32 -4.20
N ARG A 391 -1.00 -8.44 -4.08
CA ARG A 391 -1.58 -9.75 -3.77
C ARG A 391 -1.97 -9.82 -2.29
N GLU A 392 -3.13 -9.25 -1.94
CA GLU A 392 -3.62 -9.15 -0.55
C GLU A 392 -3.57 -10.48 0.21
N GLN A 393 -3.91 -11.59 -0.47
CA GLN A 393 -3.89 -12.95 0.07
C GLN A 393 -2.50 -13.39 0.59
N ASP A 394 -1.42 -12.79 0.09
CA ASP A 394 -0.05 -13.11 0.46
C ASP A 394 0.53 -12.14 1.51
N PHE A 395 -0.15 -11.04 1.85
CA PHE A 395 0.33 -10.11 2.88
C PHE A 395 0.49 -10.77 4.25
N CYS A 396 -0.38 -11.71 4.63
CA CYS A 396 -0.22 -12.46 5.87
C CYS A 396 1.08 -13.27 5.89
N LYS A 397 1.47 -13.88 4.76
CA LYS A 397 2.71 -14.65 4.65
C LYS A 397 3.93 -13.74 4.76
N VAL A 398 3.92 -12.62 4.05
CA VAL A 398 4.99 -11.61 4.13
C VAL A 398 5.09 -11.06 5.54
N ALA A 399 3.97 -10.71 6.17
CA ALA A 399 3.96 -10.16 7.53
C ALA A 399 4.53 -11.15 8.56
N ASN A 400 4.17 -12.44 8.49
CA ASN A 400 4.78 -13.49 9.32
C ASN A 400 6.28 -13.62 9.07
N LEU A 401 6.72 -13.61 7.80
CA LEU A 401 8.14 -13.64 7.46
C LEU A 401 8.89 -12.45 8.05
N LEU A 402 8.29 -11.26 8.01
CA LEU A 402 8.84 -10.05 8.63
C LEU A 402 8.91 -10.20 10.15
N LEU A 403 7.89 -10.76 10.81
CA LEU A 403 7.88 -11.02 12.27
C LEU A 403 8.98 -11.99 12.70
N GLU A 404 9.14 -13.11 11.98
CA GLU A 404 10.10 -14.17 12.31
C GLU A 404 11.56 -13.78 12.11
N ASN A 405 11.85 -12.81 11.23
CA ASN A 405 13.22 -12.53 10.81
C ASN A 405 13.76 -11.22 11.36
N GLU A 406 14.21 -11.23 12.62
CA GLU A 406 14.62 -10.08 13.46
C GLU A 406 15.48 -8.97 12.81
N ASN A 407 16.18 -9.30 11.73
CA ASN A 407 17.10 -8.41 11.04
C ASN A 407 16.56 -7.78 9.73
N LEU A 408 15.38 -8.19 9.23
CA LEU A 408 14.79 -7.65 7.98
C LEU A 408 14.06 -6.31 8.16
N LEU A 409 13.54 -6.07 9.36
CA LEU A 409 12.99 -4.79 9.81
C LEU A 409 13.78 -4.33 11.03
N PRO A 410 14.49 -3.19 10.94
CA PRO A 410 15.03 -2.51 12.12
C PRO A 410 13.94 -1.75 12.92
N MET A 411 12.66 -1.92 12.59
CA MET A 411 11.50 -1.74 13.49
C MET A 411 11.61 -2.54 14.81
N ARG A 412 12.65 -3.39 14.95
CA ARG A 412 12.93 -4.21 16.13
C ARG A 412 13.66 -3.43 17.21
N SER A 413 12.82 -2.67 17.89
CA SER A 413 13.00 -2.11 19.23
C SER A 413 11.81 -1.22 19.60
N LEU A 414 11.01 -0.77 18.63
CA LEU A 414 9.83 0.03 18.91
C LEU A 414 8.79 -0.81 19.65
N SER A 415 8.44 -0.29 20.82
CA SER A 415 7.33 -0.76 21.64
C SER A 415 6.01 -0.72 20.86
N HIS A 416 5.02 -1.41 21.41
CA HIS A 416 3.64 -1.53 20.94
C HIS A 416 3.14 -0.28 20.14
N PRO A 417 2.39 -0.42 19.02
CA PRO A 417 2.05 0.72 18.15
C PRO A 417 1.28 1.86 18.84
N PHE A 418 0.70 1.60 20.02
CA PHE A 418 0.01 2.57 20.87
C PHE A 418 0.86 3.13 22.03
N ASP A 419 2.14 2.76 22.13
CA ASP A 419 3.10 3.40 23.03
C ASP A 419 3.71 4.61 22.34
N PHE A 420 3.05 5.75 22.46
CA PHE A 420 3.47 6.99 21.80
C PHE A 420 4.71 7.61 22.45
N ALA A 421 4.90 7.39 23.75
CA ALA A 421 5.98 7.97 24.54
C ALA A 421 7.36 7.45 24.09
N SER A 422 7.45 6.27 23.47
CA SER A 422 8.73 5.72 23.00
C SER A 422 9.34 6.46 21.80
N ARG A 423 8.61 7.39 21.17
CA ARG A 423 8.98 8.07 19.93
C ARG A 423 8.48 9.52 19.91
N CYS A 424 8.98 10.35 19.00
CA CYS A 424 8.47 11.70 18.80
C CYS A 424 7.25 11.64 17.88
N THR A 425 6.10 11.22 18.43
CA THR A 425 4.88 11.06 17.67
C THR A 425 4.22 12.42 17.41
N ALA A 426 4.13 12.83 16.14
CA ALA A 426 3.27 13.94 15.73
C ALA A 426 1.79 13.52 15.78
N PHE A 427 0.88 14.48 15.88
CA PHE A 427 -0.56 14.23 15.85
C PHE A 427 -1.18 14.90 14.64
N GLY A 428 -1.95 14.20 13.82
CA GLY A 428 -2.62 14.75 12.64
C GLY A 428 -4.05 15.18 12.92
N THR A 429 -4.52 16.22 12.24
CA THR A 429 -5.91 16.68 12.26
C THR A 429 -6.52 16.67 10.88
N CYS A 430 -7.65 15.99 10.71
CA CYS A 430 -8.36 15.89 9.44
C CYS A 430 -9.83 16.27 9.61
N ALA A 431 -10.36 17.12 8.72
CA ALA A 431 -11.75 17.55 8.75
C ALA A 431 -12.44 17.33 7.40
N LEU A 432 -13.45 16.47 7.33
CA LEU A 432 -14.28 16.33 6.13
C LEU A 432 -15.26 17.51 6.06
N VAL A 433 -15.08 18.37 5.07
CA VAL A 433 -15.96 19.51 4.85
C VAL A 433 -17.26 19.06 4.17
N VAL A 434 -18.39 19.31 4.84
CA VAL A 434 -19.75 19.08 4.36
C VAL A 434 -20.49 20.41 4.28
N ILE A 435 -20.95 20.74 3.09
CA ILE A 435 -21.60 22.01 2.77
C ILE A 435 -23.10 21.79 2.61
N LYS A 436 -23.90 22.44 3.45
CA LYS A 436 -25.34 22.59 3.23
C LYS A 436 -25.59 23.62 2.14
N ARG A 437 -26.37 23.25 1.12
CA ARG A 437 -26.72 24.09 -0.02
C ARG A 437 -28.17 24.56 0.12
N SER A 438 -28.46 25.82 -0.22
CA SER A 438 -29.79 26.41 -0.03
C SER A 438 -30.84 25.88 -1.01
N ARG A 439 -30.39 25.49 -2.22
CA ARG A 439 -31.27 25.05 -3.34
C ARG A 439 -30.80 23.77 -4.02
N LYS A 440 -29.83 23.07 -3.43
CA LYS A 440 -29.25 21.83 -3.96
C LYS A 440 -29.10 20.83 -2.83
N GLU A 441 -28.85 19.58 -3.18
CA GLU A 441 -28.41 18.57 -2.22
C GLU A 441 -27.13 19.02 -1.49
N PRO A 442 -26.96 18.70 -0.20
CA PRO A 442 -25.70 18.94 0.49
C PRO A 442 -24.55 18.20 -0.18
N GLN A 443 -23.33 18.71 -0.02
CA GLN A 443 -22.14 18.19 -0.69
C GLN A 443 -20.99 17.99 0.29
N PHE A 444 -20.07 17.08 -0.01
CA PHE A 444 -18.79 16.97 0.68
C PHE A 444 -17.62 17.11 -0.30
N ILE A 445 -16.47 17.52 0.22
CA ILE A 445 -15.27 17.81 -0.59
C ILE A 445 -14.18 16.77 -0.35
N LEU A 446 -13.55 16.32 -1.44
CA LEU A 446 -12.29 15.58 -1.43
C LEU A 446 -11.24 16.34 -2.25
N ASN A 447 -9.95 16.08 -2.00
CA ASN A 447 -8.86 16.68 -2.78
C ASN A 447 -7.78 15.64 -3.13
N MET A 448 -7.08 15.85 -4.26
CA MET A 448 -5.83 15.14 -4.55
C MET A 448 -4.69 15.77 -3.75
N ARG A 449 -3.89 14.96 -3.03
CA ARG A 449 -2.69 15.45 -2.35
C ARG A 449 -1.64 15.88 -3.37
N SER A 450 -1.02 17.04 -3.14
CA SER A 450 0.03 17.55 -4.02
C SER A 450 1.26 16.62 -4.03
N ASN A 451 1.97 16.56 -5.16
CA ASN A 451 3.19 15.75 -5.27
C ASN A 451 4.38 16.32 -4.46
N LYS A 452 4.23 17.51 -3.84
CA LYS A 452 5.29 18.21 -3.09
C LYS A 452 5.25 17.95 -1.58
N LEU A 453 4.29 17.16 -1.09
CA LEU A 453 4.17 16.84 0.34
C LEU A 453 5.15 15.73 0.76
N SER A 454 5.71 15.83 1.96
CA SER A 454 6.57 14.79 2.55
C SER A 454 5.80 13.50 2.86
N GLU A 455 4.50 13.64 3.19
CA GLU A 455 3.58 12.57 3.52
C GLU A 455 2.58 12.32 2.36
N THR A 456 2.69 11.14 1.75
CA THR A 456 1.69 10.54 0.84
C THR A 456 1.29 11.38 -0.39
N PRO A 457 2.22 11.63 -1.34
CA PRO A 457 1.94 12.37 -2.57
C PRO A 457 1.04 11.58 -3.56
N GLY A 458 0.19 12.29 -4.33
CA GLY A 458 -0.51 11.72 -5.50
C GLY A 458 -1.77 10.88 -5.24
N LEU A 459 -2.26 10.81 -4.00
CA LEU A 459 -3.50 10.09 -3.65
C LEU A 459 -4.62 11.04 -3.22
N LYS A 460 -5.89 10.63 -3.39
CA LYS A 460 -7.03 11.37 -2.82
C LYS A 460 -7.01 11.30 -1.30
N HIS A 461 -7.33 12.40 -0.64
CA HIS A 461 -7.51 12.48 0.80
C HIS A 461 -8.61 13.48 1.18
N ILE A 462 -8.88 13.53 2.48
CA ILE A 462 -9.77 14.48 3.14
C ILE A 462 -9.05 15.83 3.21
N ILE A 463 -9.83 16.91 3.12
CA ILE A 463 -9.34 18.29 3.17
C ILE A 463 -10.28 19.12 4.07
N PRO A 464 -9.77 19.92 5.02
CA PRO A 464 -8.34 20.10 5.31
C PRO A 464 -7.70 18.94 6.08
N ALA A 465 -6.38 18.79 5.93
CA ALA A 465 -5.58 17.81 6.67
C ALA A 465 -4.19 18.36 7.02
N GLY A 466 -3.86 18.40 8.32
CA GLY A 466 -2.62 19.00 8.80
C GLY A 466 -2.05 18.32 10.06
N THR A 467 -0.97 18.89 10.58
CA THR A 467 -0.33 18.42 11.83
C THR A 467 -0.71 19.36 12.97
N PHE A 468 -1.05 18.81 14.13
CA PHE A 468 -1.32 19.55 15.35
C PHE A 468 -0.01 20.09 15.92
N GLN A 469 0.21 21.38 15.71
CA GLN A 469 1.47 22.06 16.01
C GLN A 469 1.21 23.55 16.30
N PRO A 470 2.08 24.20 17.09
CA PRO A 470 2.00 25.64 17.28
C PRO A 470 2.34 26.38 15.98
N ASN A 471 1.70 27.53 15.77
CA ASN A 471 1.99 28.41 14.64
C ASN A 471 3.17 29.34 14.96
N PHE A 472 3.28 29.80 16.20
CA PHE A 472 4.40 30.62 16.67
C PHE A 472 5.52 29.79 17.30
N GLN A 473 6.75 30.29 17.21
CA GLN A 473 7.91 29.64 17.84
C GLN A 473 8.01 29.93 19.34
N ASP A 474 7.42 31.05 19.79
CA ASP A 474 7.36 31.41 21.19
C ASP A 474 6.07 30.91 21.85
N ASP A 475 6.12 30.79 23.17
CA ASP A 475 5.05 30.22 24.00
C ASP A 475 3.90 31.20 24.28
N ARG A 476 3.91 32.42 23.70
CA ARG A 476 3.02 33.52 24.11
C ARG A 476 1.54 33.21 23.90
N PHE A 477 1.23 32.37 22.92
CA PHE A 477 -0.14 32.00 22.56
C PHE A 477 -0.44 30.52 22.76
N HIS A 478 0.44 29.80 23.46
CA HIS A 478 0.29 28.35 23.59
C HIS A 478 -1.07 27.94 24.16
N GLU A 479 -1.58 28.64 25.16
CA GLU A 479 -2.90 28.34 25.75
C GLU A 479 -4.04 28.44 24.73
N GLN A 480 -3.96 29.38 23.77
CA GLN A 480 -4.96 29.55 22.73
C GLN A 480 -4.72 28.61 21.53
N GLU A 481 -3.46 28.35 21.17
CA GLU A 481 -3.07 27.48 20.04
C GLU A 481 -3.24 26.00 20.34
N PHE A 482 -3.16 25.60 21.60
CA PHE A 482 -3.29 24.22 22.04
C PHE A 482 -4.76 23.79 22.08
N SER A 483 -5.40 23.82 20.90
CA SER A 483 -6.79 23.48 20.64
C SER A 483 -6.90 22.76 19.29
N PHE A 484 -7.61 21.63 19.25
CA PHE A 484 -7.89 20.95 17.99
C PHE A 484 -8.77 21.80 17.08
N VAL A 485 -9.69 22.58 17.67
CA VAL A 485 -10.57 23.49 16.94
C VAL A 485 -9.76 24.57 16.24
N GLU A 486 -8.88 25.27 16.95
CA GLU A 486 -8.03 26.32 16.36
C GLU A 486 -7.09 25.74 15.29
N ASN A 487 -6.53 24.55 15.52
CA ASN A 487 -5.71 23.89 14.50
C ASN A 487 -6.51 23.60 13.22
N ILE A 488 -7.72 23.05 13.33
CA ILE A 488 -8.57 22.77 12.14
C ILE A 488 -8.99 24.07 11.44
N ILE A 489 -9.30 25.14 12.18
CA ILE A 489 -9.59 26.46 11.62
C ILE A 489 -8.39 26.96 10.80
N ARG A 490 -7.18 26.82 11.34
CA ARG A 490 -5.93 27.17 10.65
C ARG A 490 -5.75 26.38 9.37
N GLU A 491 -5.84 25.05 9.42
CA GLU A 491 -5.66 24.19 8.23
C GLU A 491 -6.75 24.47 7.17
N PHE A 492 -8.00 24.71 7.59
CA PHE A 492 -9.08 25.11 6.67
C PHE A 492 -8.75 26.44 5.98
N THR A 493 -8.24 27.40 6.75
CA THR A 493 -7.89 28.74 6.26
C THR A 493 -6.75 28.67 5.25
N GLU A 494 -5.68 27.92 5.54
CA GLU A 494 -4.53 27.76 4.65
C GLU A 494 -4.89 26.97 3.38
N GLU A 495 -5.57 25.82 3.51
CA GLU A 495 -5.76 24.91 2.39
C GLU A 495 -6.96 25.27 1.50
N LEU A 496 -7.98 25.94 2.04
CA LEU A 496 -9.24 26.20 1.34
C LEU A 496 -9.56 27.69 1.14
N LEU A 497 -9.04 28.61 1.96
CA LEU A 497 -9.32 30.05 1.82
C LEU A 497 -8.21 30.84 1.13
N ASP A 498 -7.09 30.18 0.79
CA ASP A 498 -5.87 30.77 0.23
C ASP A 498 -5.38 31.96 1.07
N ASP A 499 -5.55 31.87 2.40
CA ASP A 499 -5.21 32.93 3.33
C ASP A 499 -3.88 32.57 4.01
N GLU A 500 -2.84 33.34 3.70
CA GLU A 500 -1.50 33.09 4.22
C GLU A 500 -1.43 33.50 5.70
N ASN A 501 -1.24 32.52 6.57
CA ASN A 501 -1.08 32.78 7.99
C ASN A 501 0.33 33.33 8.31
N LEU A 502 0.41 34.23 9.29
CA LEU A 502 1.69 34.72 9.80
C LEU A 502 2.43 33.59 10.51
N ARG A 503 3.56 33.13 9.97
CA ARG A 503 4.45 32.17 10.64
C ARG A 503 5.68 32.87 11.20
N GLY A 504 5.89 32.78 12.51
CA GLY A 504 7.15 33.17 13.14
C GLY A 504 7.49 34.66 13.15
N ASP A 505 6.53 35.56 12.91
CA ASP A 505 6.73 37.00 13.16
C ASP A 505 6.67 37.26 14.67
N SER A 506 7.73 37.83 15.24
CA SER A 506 7.93 37.98 16.68
C SER A 506 7.74 39.43 17.14
N SER A 507 6.77 40.15 16.58
CA SER A 507 6.40 41.47 17.10
C SER A 507 5.71 41.35 18.45
N SER A 508 6.11 42.19 19.42
CA SER A 508 5.54 42.22 20.77
C SER A 508 4.09 42.71 20.83
N THR A 509 3.58 43.30 19.74
CA THR A 509 2.21 43.82 19.65
C THR A 509 1.22 42.85 19.01
N LEU A 510 1.67 41.67 18.59
CA LEU A 510 0.81 40.68 17.96
C LEU A 510 -0.27 40.20 18.93
N ARG A 511 -1.47 40.04 18.41
CA ARG A 511 -2.59 39.35 19.06
C ARG A 511 -2.71 37.95 18.49
N PHE A 512 -3.28 37.03 19.25
CA PHE A 512 -3.54 35.66 18.79
C PHE A 512 -4.27 35.63 17.43
N THR A 513 -5.30 36.47 17.26
CA THR A 513 -6.09 36.56 16.02
C THR A 513 -5.31 37.04 14.81
N ASP A 514 -4.14 37.64 15.00
CA ASP A 514 -3.30 38.12 13.90
C ASP A 514 -2.62 36.96 13.15
N MET A 515 -2.67 35.72 13.67
CA MET A 515 -2.22 34.54 12.92
C MET A 515 -3.07 34.27 11.68
N TYR A 516 -4.32 34.73 11.67
CA TYR A 516 -5.26 34.57 10.58
C TYR A 516 -5.30 35.85 9.75
N GLY A 517 -5.39 35.72 8.42
CA GLY A 517 -5.79 36.85 7.58
C GLY A 517 -7.28 37.17 7.74
N GLU A 518 -7.78 38.16 6.99
CA GLU A 518 -9.16 38.66 7.19
C GLU A 518 -10.23 37.59 6.92
N ARG A 519 -9.98 36.64 6.00
CA ARG A 519 -10.91 35.53 5.74
C ARG A 519 -10.87 34.52 6.86
N GLY A 520 -9.68 34.18 7.35
CA GLY A 520 -9.49 33.30 8.49
C GLY A 520 -10.13 33.85 9.76
N LYS A 521 -9.99 35.16 10.04
CA LYS A 521 -10.65 35.83 11.17
C LYS A 521 -12.18 35.73 11.07
N ALA A 522 -12.73 35.98 9.88
CA ALA A 522 -14.17 35.84 9.65
C ALA A 522 -14.62 34.38 9.84
N PHE A 523 -13.90 33.41 9.28
CA PHE A 523 -14.20 31.99 9.47
C PHE A 523 -14.14 31.56 10.93
N ARG A 524 -13.10 31.98 11.65
CA ARG A 524 -12.95 31.69 13.08
C ARG A 524 -14.13 32.22 13.89
N ARG A 525 -14.63 33.43 13.57
CA ARG A 525 -15.83 33.97 14.21
C ARG A 525 -17.04 33.05 14.01
N GLU A 526 -17.26 32.58 12.79
CA GLU A 526 -18.37 31.67 12.48
C GLU A 526 -18.28 30.33 13.24
N VAL A 527 -17.06 29.84 13.51
CA VAL A 527 -16.82 28.58 14.23
C VAL A 527 -16.91 28.76 15.75
N VAL A 528 -16.25 29.79 16.30
CA VAL A 528 -16.01 29.94 17.73
C VAL A 528 -17.05 30.84 18.41
N GLU A 529 -17.41 31.96 17.77
CA GLU A 529 -18.26 33.00 18.35
C GLU A 529 -19.73 32.79 17.96
N ASP A 530 -20.02 32.77 16.66
CA ASP A 530 -21.40 32.74 16.15
C ASP A 530 -21.99 31.32 16.10
N ARG A 531 -21.14 30.28 16.17
CA ARG A 531 -21.53 28.85 16.18
C ARG A 531 -22.36 28.45 14.95
N ASN A 532 -22.11 29.08 13.81
CA ASN A 532 -22.73 28.76 12.52
C ASN A 532 -22.02 27.61 11.77
N VAL A 533 -20.89 27.15 12.30
CA VAL A 533 -20.14 26.01 11.80
C VAL A 533 -20.05 24.96 12.90
N GLU A 534 -20.41 23.73 12.57
CA GLU A 534 -20.33 22.61 13.52
C GLU A 534 -19.10 21.75 13.22
N LEU A 535 -18.29 21.51 14.26
CA LEU A 535 -17.13 20.62 14.21
C LEU A 535 -17.39 19.39 15.08
N LEU A 536 -17.51 18.23 14.43
CA LEU A 536 -17.82 16.97 15.10
C LEU A 536 -16.65 15.99 15.02
N TYR A 537 -16.24 15.46 16.17
CA TYR A 537 -15.32 14.34 16.30
C TYR A 537 -16.00 13.01 15.97
N LEU A 538 -15.43 12.28 15.01
CA LEU A 538 -15.89 10.93 14.63
C LEU A 538 -15.09 9.81 15.28
N GLY A 539 -13.83 10.07 15.62
CA GLY A 539 -12.93 9.04 16.13
C GLY A 539 -11.47 9.34 15.79
N MET A 540 -10.58 8.45 16.24
CA MET A 540 -9.15 8.52 15.97
C MET A 540 -8.63 7.21 15.40
N VAL A 541 -7.67 7.33 14.47
CA VAL A 541 -6.96 6.20 13.84
C VAL A 541 -5.46 6.46 13.84
N ILE A 542 -4.67 5.44 13.55
CA ILE A 542 -3.22 5.54 13.42
C ILE A 542 -2.84 5.00 12.04
N ASP A 543 -1.99 5.76 11.32
CA ASP A 543 -1.35 5.29 10.08
C ASP A 543 -0.43 4.11 10.41
N PRO A 544 -0.65 2.91 9.82
CA PRO A 544 0.13 1.72 10.14
C PRO A 544 1.60 1.78 9.73
N ILE A 545 1.99 2.67 8.82
CA ILE A 545 3.37 2.76 8.32
C ILE A 545 4.21 3.62 9.27
N ASN A 546 3.78 4.86 9.53
CA ASN A 546 4.57 5.81 10.34
C ASN A 546 4.08 5.94 11.78
N LEU A 547 3.00 5.24 12.14
CA LEU A 547 2.42 5.21 13.49
C LEU A 547 2.00 6.58 14.03
N LYS A 548 1.67 7.51 13.11
CA LYS A 548 1.10 8.82 13.41
C LYS A 548 -0.41 8.68 13.70
N PRO A 549 -0.89 9.07 14.89
CA PRO A 549 -2.32 9.19 15.17
C PRO A 549 -2.92 10.38 14.43
N GLU A 550 -4.16 10.22 13.96
CA GLU A 550 -4.95 11.26 13.29
C GLU A 550 -6.36 11.33 13.89
N ILE A 551 -6.78 12.54 14.27
CA ILE A 551 -8.18 12.82 14.63
C ILE A 551 -9.02 13.00 13.36
N LEU A 552 -10.16 12.33 13.32
CA LEU A 552 -11.10 12.35 12.21
C LEU A 552 -12.33 13.17 12.61
N THR A 553 -12.57 14.27 11.91
CA THR A 553 -13.64 15.23 12.23
C THR A 553 -14.50 15.58 11.00
N VAL A 554 -15.75 15.98 11.21
CA VAL A 554 -16.60 16.55 10.16
C VAL A 554 -16.84 18.01 10.45
N LEU A 555 -16.62 18.85 9.44
CA LEU A 555 -16.92 20.27 9.46
C LEU A 555 -18.18 20.51 8.65
N MET A 556 -19.28 20.90 9.30
CA MET A 556 -20.54 21.21 8.64
C MET A 556 -20.78 22.71 8.60
N ILE A 557 -21.04 23.22 7.40
CA ILE A 557 -21.20 24.66 7.17
C ILE A 557 -22.30 24.92 6.12
N HIS A 558 -23.11 25.96 6.34
CA HIS A 558 -24.05 26.44 5.33
C HIS A 558 -23.34 27.32 4.29
N GLU A 559 -23.66 27.14 3.00
CA GLU A 559 -22.98 27.84 1.90
C GLU A 559 -23.04 29.38 1.97
N ALA A 560 -24.02 29.93 2.69
CA ALA A 560 -24.17 31.37 2.89
C ALA A 560 -22.97 31.96 3.63
N TYR A 561 -22.45 31.25 4.64
CA TYR A 561 -21.28 31.67 5.42
C TYR A 561 -19.99 31.52 4.59
N LEU A 562 -19.89 30.47 3.79
CA LEU A 562 -18.76 30.30 2.86
C LEU A 562 -18.68 31.43 1.84
N ARG A 563 -19.80 31.83 1.21
CA ARG A 563 -19.82 32.90 0.19
C ARG A 563 -19.19 34.22 0.67
N GLY A 564 -19.31 34.53 1.96
CA GLY A 564 -18.73 35.74 2.55
C GLY A 564 -17.21 35.71 2.71
N ILE A 565 -16.60 34.52 2.69
CA ILE A 565 -15.18 34.29 3.03
C ILE A 565 -14.41 33.46 1.98
N CYS A 566 -15.08 32.98 0.92
CA CYS A 566 -14.49 32.08 -0.08
C CYS A 566 -13.22 32.67 -0.73
N GLY A 567 -12.12 31.91 -0.65
CA GLY A 567 -10.89 32.16 -1.39
C GLY A 567 -11.01 31.87 -2.90
N LYS A 568 -9.94 32.15 -3.66
CA LYS A 568 -9.92 31.96 -5.11
C LYS A 568 -10.21 30.51 -5.47
N ARG A 569 -9.66 29.55 -4.71
CA ARG A 569 -9.86 28.11 -4.92
C ARG A 569 -11.33 27.67 -4.84
N PHE A 570 -12.13 28.26 -3.94
CA PHE A 570 -13.57 28.03 -3.86
C PHE A 570 -14.33 28.72 -5.00
N GLN A 571 -13.94 29.96 -5.35
CA GLN A 571 -14.57 30.75 -6.41
C GLN A 571 -14.36 30.13 -7.80
N GLU A 572 -13.11 29.82 -8.14
CA GLU A 572 -12.73 29.17 -9.40
C GLU A 572 -13.45 27.82 -9.55
N SER A 573 -13.51 27.03 -8.47
CA SER A 573 -14.21 25.74 -8.48
C SER A 573 -15.71 25.83 -8.74
N TRP A 574 -16.38 26.88 -8.27
CA TRP A 574 -17.80 27.06 -8.51
C TRP A 574 -18.11 27.59 -9.92
N GLU A 575 -17.13 28.22 -10.57
CA GLU A 575 -17.31 28.91 -11.85
C GLU A 575 -16.81 28.11 -13.06
N THR A 576 -15.74 27.32 -12.95
CA THR A 576 -15.04 26.76 -14.14
C THR A 576 -15.17 25.25 -14.33
N GLN A 577 -15.69 24.48 -13.37
CA GLN A 577 -15.68 23.00 -13.35
C GLN A 577 -14.27 22.35 -13.46
N ASP A 578 -13.20 23.14 -13.52
CA ASP A 578 -11.82 22.69 -13.60
C ASP A 578 -11.12 23.00 -12.26
N SER A 579 -11.47 22.23 -11.23
CA SER A 579 -10.94 22.43 -9.88
C SER A 579 -10.27 21.19 -9.32
N THR A 580 -9.19 21.40 -8.56
CA THR A 580 -8.50 20.37 -7.77
C THR A 580 -9.41 19.72 -6.71
N LEU A 581 -10.50 20.39 -6.34
CA LEU A 581 -11.51 19.92 -5.38
C LEU A 581 -12.60 19.08 -6.06
N ASP A 582 -12.82 17.87 -5.54
CA ASP A 582 -13.83 16.90 -5.99
C ASP A 582 -15.09 17.04 -5.12
N TYR A 583 -16.13 17.70 -5.67
CA TYR A 583 -17.42 17.89 -5.00
C TYR A 583 -18.35 16.71 -5.22
N ASN A 584 -18.74 16.05 -4.14
CA ASN A 584 -19.58 14.88 -4.16
C ASN A 584 -20.89 15.17 -3.42
N LYS A 585 -22.01 14.56 -3.83
CA LYS A 585 -23.26 14.68 -3.08
C LYS A 585 -23.09 14.01 -1.72
N PHE A 586 -23.59 14.62 -0.65
CA PHE A 586 -23.57 14.02 0.68
C PHE A 586 -24.73 13.02 0.82
N SER A 587 -24.52 11.83 0.25
CA SER A 587 -25.46 10.70 0.28
C SER A 587 -24.74 9.41 0.67
N LYS A 588 -25.45 8.43 1.23
CA LYS A 588 -24.88 7.10 1.53
C LYS A 588 -24.24 6.47 0.28
N LEU A 589 -24.89 6.60 -0.88
CA LEU A 589 -24.41 6.04 -2.15
C LEU A 589 -23.10 6.69 -2.61
N ASP A 590 -22.98 8.01 -2.52
CA ASP A 590 -21.79 8.72 -2.98
C ASP A 590 -20.62 8.59 -1.99
N LEU A 591 -20.88 8.46 -0.69
CA LEU A 591 -19.89 8.05 0.31
C LEU A 591 -19.35 6.64 0.02
N GLN A 592 -20.23 5.67 -0.29
CA GLN A 592 -19.83 4.32 -0.70
C GLN A 592 -19.01 4.32 -1.99
N ARG A 593 -19.41 5.11 -2.99
CA ARG A 593 -18.64 5.28 -4.23
C ARG A 593 -17.26 5.88 -3.95
N ALA A 594 -17.18 6.87 -3.07
CA ALA A 594 -15.92 7.47 -2.68
C ALA A 594 -15.00 6.47 -1.97
N LEU A 595 -15.52 5.60 -1.09
CA LEU A 595 -14.76 4.53 -0.43
C LEU A 595 -14.10 3.55 -1.41
N ASN A 596 -14.70 3.33 -2.58
CA ASN A 596 -14.17 2.47 -3.63
C ASN A 596 -13.06 3.15 -4.47
N LYS A 597 -12.82 4.46 -4.31
CA LYS A 597 -11.72 5.18 -4.98
C LYS A 597 -10.38 4.88 -4.28
N PRO A 598 -9.24 4.99 -4.99
CA PRO A 598 -7.91 4.93 -4.37
C PRO A 598 -7.70 6.16 -3.47
N LEU A 599 -7.84 5.93 -2.17
CA LEU A 599 -7.72 6.90 -1.09
C LEU A 599 -6.60 6.45 -0.15
N VAL A 600 -5.98 7.40 0.53
CA VAL A 600 -5.12 7.07 1.67
C VAL A 600 -5.94 6.35 2.76
N PRO A 601 -5.38 5.36 3.47
CA PRO A 601 -6.16 4.53 4.40
C PRO A 601 -6.83 5.30 5.55
N THR A 602 -6.20 6.34 6.09
CA THR A 602 -6.85 7.22 7.09
C THR A 602 -8.05 7.97 6.49
N GLY A 603 -7.97 8.40 5.24
CA GLY A 603 -9.10 8.97 4.49
C GLY A 603 -10.22 7.96 4.22
N LYS A 604 -9.90 6.69 3.96
CA LYS A 604 -10.92 5.62 3.88
C LYS A 604 -11.61 5.40 5.22
N ALA A 605 -10.85 5.33 6.31
CA ALA A 605 -11.41 5.21 7.66
C ALA A 605 -12.33 6.38 8.00
N HIS A 606 -11.94 7.59 7.60
CA HIS A 606 -12.74 8.80 7.76
C HIS A 606 -14.08 8.69 7.02
N LEU A 607 -14.07 8.41 5.71
CA LEU A 607 -15.31 8.26 4.94
C LEU A 607 -16.20 7.14 5.46
N TRP A 608 -15.60 6.06 5.97
CA TRP A 608 -16.34 4.95 6.55
C TRP A 608 -17.04 5.36 7.85
N LEU A 609 -16.35 6.09 8.75
CA LEU A 609 -16.98 6.64 9.96
C LEU A 609 -18.08 7.64 9.60
N THR A 610 -17.87 8.49 8.60
CA THR A 610 -18.91 9.40 8.10
C THR A 610 -20.13 8.63 7.59
N LEU A 611 -19.92 7.54 6.84
CA LEU A 611 -21.00 6.68 6.36
C LEU A 611 -21.72 5.96 7.51
N LYS A 612 -20.97 5.44 8.48
CA LYS A 612 -21.50 4.79 9.69
C LYS A 612 -22.41 5.72 10.48
N HIS A 613 -22.01 6.99 10.61
CA HIS A 613 -22.75 8.01 11.36
C HIS A 613 -23.62 8.91 10.46
N PHE A 614 -23.90 8.49 9.22
CA PHE A 614 -24.57 9.33 8.22
C PHE A 614 -25.90 9.89 8.72
N ASP A 615 -26.76 9.07 9.33
CA ASP A 615 -28.09 9.50 9.73
C ASP A 615 -28.04 10.58 10.83
N PHE A 616 -27.09 10.45 11.77
CA PHE A 616 -26.80 11.48 12.78
C PHE A 616 -26.30 12.77 12.12
N LEU A 617 -25.27 12.67 11.28
CA LEU A 617 -24.66 13.82 10.60
C LEU A 617 -25.66 14.55 9.70
N TYR A 618 -26.49 13.82 8.96
CA TYR A 618 -27.51 14.41 8.09
C TYR A 618 -28.61 15.12 8.89
N SER A 619 -29.00 14.57 10.05
CA SER A 619 -29.94 15.24 10.97
C SER A 619 -29.35 16.54 11.52
N ARG A 620 -28.08 16.55 11.93
CA ARG A 620 -27.39 17.76 12.40
C ARG A 620 -27.24 18.80 11.31
N LEU A 621 -26.82 18.39 10.12
CA LEU A 621 -26.73 19.24 8.94
C LEU A 621 -28.07 19.88 8.57
N SER A 622 -29.19 19.19 8.81
CA SER A 622 -30.53 19.72 8.54
C SER A 622 -30.93 20.83 9.53
N GLN A 623 -30.37 20.81 10.75
CA GLN A 623 -30.62 21.79 11.82
C GLN A 623 -29.77 23.08 11.68
N LEU A 624 -28.55 22.96 11.15
CA LEU A 624 -27.73 24.07 10.61
C LEU A 624 -28.47 24.79 9.50
#